data_AF-A0A837HXY4-F1
#
_entry.id   AF-A0A837HXY4-F1
#
_cell.length_a   1.000
_cell.length_b   1.000
_cell.length_c   1.000
_cell.angle_alpha   90.00
_cell.angle_beta   90.00
_cell.angle_gamma   90.00
#
_symmetry.space_group_name_H-M   'P 1'
#
loop_
_entity.id
_entity.type
_entity.pdbx_description
1 polymer ?
#
loop_
_entity_poly.entity_id
_entity_poly.type
_entity_poly.pdbx_seq_one_letter_code
_entity_poly.pdbx_strand_id
1 'polypeptide(L)'
;MRNFQRKRGWRNILESWPVLGFLGILMLFFVWGIIGFMGKMEVTRQNKKIAENKVAELQQEKIKLSSDIAKLKTEGGVEESIRLKFGLAKEGEGLIVVVDDKNSQEEAIDNFSPGFFSFFTKWFK
;
A
#
# COMPACT_ATOMS: atom_id res chain seq x y z
N MET A 1 55.58 50.90 24.98
CA MET A 1 54.96 50.54 23.68
C MET A 1 55.66 49.30 23.12
N ARG A 2 55.07 48.12 23.27
CA ARG A 2 55.45 46.84 22.63
C ARG A 2 54.58 45.80 23.32
N ASN A 3 53.59 45.23 22.62
CA ASN A 3 52.98 43.91 22.87
C ASN A 3 51.67 43.77 22.06
N PHE A 4 51.76 43.89 20.73
CA PHE A 4 50.68 43.48 19.81
C PHE A 4 51.23 42.77 18.57
N GLN A 5 52.28 41.94 18.71
CA GLN A 5 52.61 40.97 17.68
C GLN A 5 51.77 39.72 17.89
N ARG A 6 50.54 39.78 17.37
CA ARG A 6 49.63 38.63 17.24
C ARG A 6 50.38 37.50 16.54
N LYS A 7 50.49 36.34 17.20
CA LYS A 7 51.10 35.10 16.68
C LYS A 7 50.51 34.76 15.31
N ARG A 8 51.23 35.12 14.25
CA ARG A 8 50.87 34.88 12.85
C ARG A 8 51.24 33.45 12.40
N GLY A 9 51.62 32.55 13.32
CA GLY A 9 52.01 31.17 13.02
C GLY A 9 50.86 30.18 12.89
N TRP A 10 49.66 30.53 13.38
CA TRP A 10 48.49 29.64 13.34
C TRP A 10 47.78 29.66 11.97
N ARG A 11 48.01 30.71 11.17
CA ARG A 11 47.50 30.78 9.78
C ARG A 11 48.17 29.74 8.88
N ASN A 12 49.47 29.53 9.02
CA ASN A 12 50.21 28.59 8.18
C ASN A 12 49.88 27.12 8.51
N ILE A 13 49.45 26.83 9.74
CA ILE A 13 48.97 25.50 10.14
C ILE A 13 47.62 25.21 9.49
N LEU A 14 46.74 26.21 9.41
CA LEU A 14 45.43 26.09 8.73
C LEU A 14 45.57 25.95 7.20
N GLU A 15 46.60 26.55 6.59
CA GLU A 15 46.91 26.43 5.15
C GLU A 15 47.79 25.21 4.80
N SER A 16 48.17 24.40 5.78
CA SER A 16 48.99 23.22 5.52
C SER A 16 48.17 22.15 4.79
N TRP A 17 48.70 21.65 3.65
CA TRP A 17 48.11 20.60 2.82
C TRP A 17 47.53 19.39 3.60
N PRO A 18 48.19 18.86 4.67
CA PRO A 18 47.60 17.77 5.47
C PRO A 18 46.36 18.18 6.27
N VAL A 19 46.28 19.42 6.75
CA VAL A 19 45.10 19.93 7.49
C VAL A 19 43.91 20.09 6.56
N LEU A 20 44.14 20.54 5.31
CA LEU A 20 43.12 20.58 4.27
C LEU A 20 42.60 19.18 3.92
N GLY A 21 43.50 18.19 3.79
CA GLY A 21 43.13 16.79 3.53
C GLY A 21 42.27 16.21 4.66
N PHE A 22 42.67 16.42 5.91
CA PHE A 22 41.91 16.00 7.08
C PHE A 22 40.52 16.65 7.13
N LEU A 23 40.44 17.96 6.88
CA LEU A 23 39.18 18.69 6.86
C LEU A 23 38.26 18.22 5.73
N GLY A 24 38.82 17.89 4.56
CA GLY A 24 38.07 17.30 3.44
C GLY A 24 37.48 15.93 3.78
N ILE A 25 38.27 15.06 4.42
CA ILE A 25 37.80 13.75 4.90
C ILE A 25 36.68 13.93 5.94
N LEU A 26 36.87 14.84 6.89
CA LEU A 26 35.86 15.15 7.90
C LEU A 26 34.55 15.64 7.25
N MET A 27 34.65 16.46 6.22
CA MET A 27 33.48 16.94 5.46
C MET A 27 32.75 15.80 4.74
N LEU A 28 33.47 14.82 4.17
CA LEU A 28 32.85 13.63 3.56
C LEU A 28 32.08 12.79 4.60
N PHE A 29 32.62 12.63 5.81
CA PHE A 29 31.90 11.96 6.91
C PHE A 29 30.60 12.68 7.28
N PHE A 30 30.61 14.01 7.33
CA PHE A 30 29.39 14.79 7.58
C PHE A 30 28.35 14.60 6.47
N VAL A 31 28.76 14.66 5.20
CA VAL A 31 27.86 14.43 4.06
C VAL A 31 27.21 13.04 4.13
N TRP A 32 28.00 12.00 4.40
CA TRP A 32 27.48 10.64 4.60
C TRP A 32 26.52 10.54 5.81
N GLY A 33 26.85 11.19 6.92
CA GLY A 33 25.99 11.24 8.11
C GLY A 33 24.65 11.92 7.84
N ILE A 34 24.64 13.01 7.07
CA ILE A 34 23.42 13.76 6.71
C ILE A 34 22.53 12.92 5.77
N ILE A 35 23.10 12.23 4.79
CA ILE A 35 22.35 11.32 3.89
C ILE A 35 21.72 10.18 4.70
N GLY A 36 22.49 9.57 5.62
CA GLY A 36 21.98 8.53 6.51
C GLY A 36 20.90 9.01 7.48
N PHE A 37 20.97 10.27 7.92
CA PHE A 37 19.96 10.88 8.78
C PHE A 37 18.66 11.22 8.02
N MET A 38 18.77 11.73 6.79
CA MET A 38 17.61 12.07 5.96
C MET A 38 16.77 10.83 5.63
N GLY A 39 17.40 9.66 5.45
CA GLY A 39 16.70 8.38 5.28
C GLY A 39 15.83 7.97 6.48
N LYS A 40 16.21 8.34 7.72
CA LYS A 40 15.46 7.93 8.93
C LYS A 40 14.19 8.74 9.16
N MET A 41 14.15 10.02 8.77
CA MET A 41 12.95 10.84 8.96
C MET A 41 11.81 10.45 8.00
N GLU A 42 12.14 10.01 6.78
CA GLU A 42 11.14 9.54 5.82
C GLU A 42 10.47 8.24 6.31
N VAL A 43 11.25 7.32 6.88
CA VAL A 43 10.78 6.02 7.38
C VAL A 43 9.80 6.18 8.55
N THR A 44 10.06 7.08 9.50
CA THR A 44 9.13 7.32 10.62
C THR A 44 7.80 7.89 10.14
N ARG A 45 7.82 8.79 9.16
CA ARG A 45 6.59 9.38 8.59
C ARG A 45 5.78 8.34 7.80
N GLN A 46 6.44 7.48 7.02
CA GLN A 46 5.79 6.39 6.29
C GLN A 46 5.20 5.35 7.25
N ASN A 47 5.95 4.95 8.28
CA ASN A 47 5.46 4.00 9.29
C ASN A 47 4.26 4.55 10.07
N LYS A 48 4.26 5.84 10.40
CA LYS A 48 3.10 6.49 11.04
C LYS A 48 1.86 6.42 10.13
N LYS A 49 2.00 6.73 8.85
CA LYS A 49 0.90 6.67 7.88
C LYS A 49 0.37 5.25 7.68
N ILE A 50 1.25 4.25 7.64
CA ILE A 50 0.86 2.83 7.55
C ILE A 50 0.10 2.41 8.80
N ALA A 51 0.57 2.81 9.98
CA ALA A 51 -0.11 2.52 11.23
C ALA A 51 -1.49 3.18 11.32
N GLU A 52 -1.61 4.46 10.94
CA GLU A 52 -2.89 5.19 10.90
C GLU A 52 -3.89 4.53 9.93
N ASN A 53 -3.44 4.15 8.73
CA ASN A 53 -4.29 3.46 7.77
C ASN A 53 -4.78 2.11 8.29
N LYS A 54 -3.90 1.31 8.91
CA LYS A 54 -4.28 0.03 9.52
C LYS A 54 -5.28 0.21 10.65
N VAL A 55 -5.14 1.25 11.47
CA VAL A 55 -6.10 1.55 12.55
C VAL A 55 -7.47 1.91 11.96
N ALA A 56 -7.50 2.72 10.89
CA ALA A 56 -8.74 3.08 10.23
C ALA A 56 -9.44 1.86 9.61
N GLU A 57 -8.69 0.98 8.94
CA GLU A 57 -9.19 -0.27 8.37
C GLU A 57 -9.76 -1.18 9.45
N LEU A 58 -9.01 -1.43 10.53
CA LEU A 58 -9.46 -2.26 11.65
C LEU A 58 -10.70 -1.68 12.36
N GLN A 59 -10.84 -0.36 12.44
CA GLN A 59 -12.04 0.28 12.96
C GLN A 59 -13.26 0.04 12.07
N GLN A 60 -13.10 0.14 10.75
CA GLN A 60 -14.18 -0.15 9.80
C GLN A 60 -14.58 -1.63 9.85
N GLU A 61 -13.61 -2.53 9.89
CA GLU A 61 -13.86 -3.96 10.03
C GLU A 61 -14.59 -4.28 11.34
N LYS A 62 -14.17 -3.68 12.46
CA LYS A 62 -14.85 -3.84 13.76
C LYS A 62 -16.31 -3.41 13.67
N ILE A 63 -16.60 -2.26 13.05
CA ILE A 63 -17.97 -1.76 12.90
C ILE A 63 -18.79 -2.75 12.08
N LYS A 64 -18.26 -3.21 10.93
CA LYS A 64 -18.93 -4.19 10.07
C LYS A 64 -19.21 -5.50 10.81
N LEU A 65 -18.21 -6.08 11.46
CA LEU A 65 -18.36 -7.31 12.24
C LEU A 65 -19.35 -7.14 13.39
N SER A 66 -19.35 -5.99 14.07
CA SER A 66 -20.29 -5.73 15.17
C SER A 66 -21.74 -5.65 14.67
N SER A 67 -21.96 -5.04 13.51
CA SER A 67 -23.26 -5.02 12.83
C SER A 67 -23.69 -6.43 12.42
N ASP A 68 -22.79 -7.22 11.84
CA ASP A 68 -23.10 -8.58 11.40
C ASP A 68 -23.39 -9.51 12.59
N ILE A 69 -22.66 -9.37 13.70
CA ILE A 69 -22.96 -10.07 14.96
C ILE A 69 -24.33 -9.65 15.49
N ALA A 70 -24.66 -8.36 15.46
CA ALA A 70 -25.96 -7.88 15.91
C ALA A 70 -27.10 -8.45 15.05
N LYS A 71 -26.91 -8.54 13.73
CA LYS A 71 -27.86 -9.19 12.81
C LYS A 71 -28.04 -10.67 13.14
N LEU A 72 -26.93 -11.41 13.30
CA LEU A 72 -26.93 -12.83 13.64
C LEU A 72 -27.47 -13.16 15.03
N LYS A 73 -27.64 -12.17 15.92
CA LYS A 73 -28.31 -12.37 17.22
C LYS A 73 -29.83 -12.31 17.14
N THR A 74 -30.39 -11.84 16.03
CA THR A 74 -31.84 -11.79 15.85
C THR A 74 -32.34 -13.07 15.17
N GLU A 75 -33.55 -13.52 15.51
CA GLU A 75 -34.15 -14.74 14.93
C GLU A 75 -34.24 -14.65 13.39
N GLY A 76 -34.61 -13.48 12.87
CA GLY A 76 -34.65 -13.22 11.42
C GLY A 76 -33.28 -13.23 10.76
N GLY A 77 -32.24 -12.70 11.41
CA GLY A 77 -30.88 -12.72 10.86
C GLY A 77 -30.21 -14.08 10.91
N VAL A 78 -30.54 -14.92 11.90
CA VAL A 78 -30.14 -16.34 11.92
C VAL A 78 -30.79 -17.07 10.75
N GLU A 79 -32.10 -16.92 10.59
CA GLU A 79 -32.85 -17.54 9.49
C GLU A 79 -32.33 -17.13 8.11
N GLU A 80 -32.14 -15.82 7.89
CA GLU A 80 -31.58 -15.29 6.64
C GLU A 80 -30.17 -15.86 6.37
N SER A 81 -29.32 -15.94 7.40
CA SER A 81 -27.98 -16.50 7.26
C SER A 81 -28.00 -17.99 6.90
N ILE A 82 -28.95 -18.76 7.44
CA ILE A 82 -29.11 -20.18 7.16
C ILE A 82 -29.62 -20.38 5.73
N ARG A 83 -30.60 -19.57 5.30
CA ARG A 83 -31.16 -19.60 3.94
C ARG A 83 -30.10 -19.27 2.89
N LEU A 84 -29.27 -18.24 3.13
CA LEU A 84 -28.20 -17.82 2.23
C LEU A 84 -27.03 -18.82 2.18
N LYS A 85 -26.61 -19.35 3.33
CA LYS A 85 -25.42 -20.22 3.40
C LYS A 85 -25.70 -21.67 3.05
N PHE A 86 -26.87 -22.17 3.41
CA PHE A 86 -27.22 -23.60 3.29
C PHE A 86 -28.37 -23.86 2.33
N GLY A 87 -29.00 -22.82 1.76
CA GLY A 87 -30.10 -22.97 0.81
C GLY A 87 -31.35 -23.62 1.41
N LEU A 88 -31.48 -23.63 2.74
CA LEU A 88 -32.56 -24.31 3.45
C LEU A 88 -33.80 -23.42 3.50
N ALA A 89 -34.97 -24.04 3.30
CA ALA A 89 -36.28 -23.40 3.46
C ALA A 89 -36.94 -23.87 4.76
N LYS A 90 -37.90 -23.10 5.28
CA LYS A 90 -38.66 -23.53 6.47
C LYS A 90 -39.57 -24.72 6.17
N GLU A 91 -39.97 -25.46 7.21
CA GLU A 91 -40.95 -26.53 7.07
C GLU A 91 -42.24 -25.98 6.45
N GLY A 92 -42.61 -26.49 5.28
CA GLY A 92 -43.77 -26.03 4.49
C GLY A 92 -43.45 -25.10 3.31
N GLU A 93 -42.19 -24.70 3.10
CA GLU A 93 -41.75 -23.93 1.93
C GLU A 93 -41.03 -24.81 0.90
N GLY A 94 -41.32 -24.61 -0.40
CA GLY A 94 -40.65 -25.34 -1.49
C GLY A 94 -39.38 -24.63 -1.99
N LEU A 95 -38.30 -25.38 -2.22
CA LEU A 95 -37.06 -24.88 -2.81
C LEU A 95 -37.06 -25.14 -4.33
N ILE A 96 -36.97 -24.08 -5.13
CA ILE A 96 -36.79 -24.19 -6.60
C ILE A 96 -35.32 -23.91 -6.90
N VAL A 97 -34.59 -24.92 -7.38
CA VAL A 97 -33.21 -24.76 -7.87
C VAL A 97 -33.26 -24.66 -9.39
N VAL A 98 -33.02 -23.46 -9.93
CA VAL A 98 -32.88 -23.26 -11.36
C VAL A 98 -31.46 -23.67 -11.76
N VAL A 99 -31.35 -24.77 -12.51
CA VAL A 99 -30.12 -25.21 -13.14
C VAL A 99 -30.15 -24.72 -14.57
N ASP A 100 -29.21 -23.85 -14.95
CA ASP A 100 -28.99 -23.53 -16.36
C ASP A 100 -28.37 -24.75 -17.05
N ASP A 101 -29.14 -25.40 -17.90
CA ASP A 101 -28.62 -26.41 -18.82
C ASP A 101 -27.69 -25.71 -19.82
N LYS A 102 -26.38 -25.84 -19.61
CA LYS A 102 -25.33 -25.37 -20.54
C LYS A 102 -25.33 -26.11 -21.89
N ASN A 103 -26.40 -26.82 -22.23
CA ASN A 103 -26.50 -27.63 -23.45
C ASN A 103 -27.71 -27.28 -24.32
N SER A 104 -28.27 -26.08 -24.16
CA SER A 104 -29.27 -25.53 -25.08
C SER A 104 -28.85 -24.14 -25.52
N GLN A 105 -27.83 -24.10 -26.39
CA GLN A 105 -27.56 -23.00 -27.33
C GLN A 105 -26.48 -23.42 -28.35
N GLU A 106 -26.74 -24.52 -29.06
CA GLU A 106 -26.40 -24.56 -30.49
C GLU A 106 -27.67 -24.09 -31.20
N GLU A 107 -27.69 -22.84 -31.67
CA GLU A 107 -28.32 -22.33 -32.91
C GLU A 107 -28.11 -20.80 -32.95
N ALA A 108 -27.05 -20.40 -33.65
CA ALA A 108 -26.80 -19.15 -34.37
C ALA A 108 -27.37 -17.81 -33.84
N ILE A 109 -26.47 -16.94 -33.37
CA ILE A 109 -26.31 -15.60 -33.97
C ILE A 109 -24.83 -15.34 -34.20
N ASP A 110 -24.43 -15.60 -35.43
CA ASP A 110 -23.31 -14.97 -36.11
C ASP A 110 -23.53 -13.44 -36.05
N ASN A 111 -22.61 -12.71 -35.40
CA ASN A 111 -22.27 -11.29 -35.59
C ASN A 111 -21.36 -10.84 -34.43
N PHE A 112 -20.17 -11.44 -34.32
CA PHE A 112 -19.13 -10.88 -33.46
C PHE A 112 -18.51 -9.68 -34.18
N SER A 113 -18.85 -8.49 -33.71
CA SER A 113 -18.25 -7.20 -34.06
C SER A 113 -16.71 -7.29 -34.12
N PRO A 114 -16.04 -6.66 -35.10
CA PRO A 114 -14.58 -6.67 -35.21
C PRO A 114 -13.96 -5.72 -34.17
N GLY A 115 -14.12 -6.06 -32.90
CA GLY A 115 -13.70 -5.26 -31.76
C GLY A 115 -12.32 -5.67 -31.26
N PHE A 116 -11.39 -4.73 -31.28
CA PHE A 116 -10.09 -4.74 -30.59
C PHE A 116 -8.99 -5.66 -31.12
N PHE A 117 -9.19 -6.97 -31.29
CA PHE A 117 -8.06 -7.87 -31.58
C PHE A 117 -7.52 -7.79 -33.02
N SER A 118 -8.35 -7.37 -33.97
CA SER A 118 -7.95 -7.15 -35.37
C SER A 118 -6.98 -5.97 -35.56
N PHE A 119 -6.90 -5.06 -34.59
CA PHE A 119 -5.98 -3.92 -34.63
C PHE A 119 -4.55 -4.30 -34.20
N PHE A 120 -4.38 -5.25 -33.28
CA PHE A 120 -3.05 -5.65 -32.80
C PHE A 120 -2.28 -6.53 -33.79
N THR A 121 -2.98 -7.31 -34.61
CA THR A 121 -2.34 -8.25 -35.55
C THR A 121 -1.81 -7.58 -36.83
N LYS A 122 -2.24 -6.34 -37.14
CA LYS A 122 -1.71 -5.56 -38.28
C LYS A 122 -0.38 -4.86 -37.99
N TRP A 123 0.06 -4.79 -36.74
CA TRP A 123 1.27 -4.06 -36.34
C TRP A 123 2.54 -4.93 -36.33
N PHE A 124 2.38 -6.25 -36.48
CA PHE A 124 3.49 -7.21 -36.49
C PHE A 124 3.83 -7.74 -37.90
N LYS A 125 3.44 -7.01 -38.95
CA LYS A 125 3.83 -7.29 -40.34
C LYS A 125 4.62 -6.12 -40.93
#